data_AF-A0A383BRT0-F1
#
_entry.id   AF-A0A383BRT0-F1
#
_cell.length_a   1.000
_cell.length_b   1.000
_cell.length_c   1.000
_cell.angle_alpha   90.00
_cell.angle_beta   90.00
_cell.angle_gamma   90.00
#
_symmetry.space_group_name_H-M   'P 1'
#
loop_
_entity.id
_entity.type
_entity.pdbx_description
1 polymer ?
#
loop_
_entity_poly.entity_id
_entity_poly.type
_entity_poly.pdbx_seq_one_letter_code
_entity_poly.pdbx_strand_id
1 'polypeptide(L)'
;KTPDALISGEAVSQVISSCIPSITDPWQMPATDVDFALIAIRIASFGEEMELEYTCTNTECAEEFRVGINLNQYIEQLGNINISYESTIISYGELKIHIKPLSYFDLSIIQRRSFEEQRAMEAASQMEELSEEERQQAYQKILNNLTELNISSITSGVQGIELPDGELVTNKEEIIDFVNNTSVKLYRKITDAITTIRETTDLEPVESECPECKNVMQVPLLFDYANFFV
;
A
#
# COMPACT_ATOMS: atom_id res chain seq x y z
N LYS A 1 -3.83 0.37 21.66
CA LYS A 1 -2.67 1.19 21.23
C LYS A 1 -3.17 2.15 20.13
N THR A 2 -2.65 3.37 20.03
CA THR A 2 -3.14 4.39 19.09
C THR A 2 -2.92 3.95 17.63
N PRO A 3 -3.86 4.23 16.70
CA PRO A 3 -3.71 3.97 15.26
C PRO A 3 -2.40 4.52 14.67
N ASP A 4 -1.82 5.54 15.30
CA ASP A 4 -0.57 6.20 14.90
C ASP A 4 0.64 5.25 14.77
N ALA A 5 0.74 4.21 15.60
CA ALA A 5 1.87 3.27 15.52
C ALA A 5 1.79 2.38 14.28
N LEU A 6 0.59 1.95 13.90
CA LEU A 6 0.33 1.24 12.64
C LEU A 6 0.60 2.15 11.43
N ILE A 7 0.22 3.42 11.52
CA ILE A 7 0.43 4.42 10.47
C ILE A 7 1.92 4.79 10.31
N SER A 8 2.74 4.65 11.36
CA SER A 8 4.15 5.05 11.32
C SER A 8 5.06 4.09 10.56
N GLY A 9 4.67 2.82 10.39
CA GLY A 9 5.48 1.74 9.78
C GLY A 9 6.71 1.28 10.57
N GLU A 10 7.12 2.03 11.61
CA GLU A 10 8.33 1.74 12.41
C GLU A 10 8.27 0.37 13.10
N ALA A 11 7.11 0.01 13.66
CA ALA A 11 6.94 -1.27 14.34
C ALA A 11 7.16 -2.45 13.39
N VAL A 12 6.65 -2.36 12.14
CA VAL A 12 6.84 -3.39 11.12
C VAL A 12 8.32 -3.51 10.74
N SER A 13 8.99 -2.38 10.49
CA SER A 13 10.42 -2.36 10.17
C SER A 13 11.26 -3.02 11.27
N GLN A 14 10.99 -2.69 12.54
CA GLN A 14 11.68 -3.28 13.69
C GLN A 14 11.43 -4.79 13.81
N VAL A 15 10.18 -5.24 13.62
CA VAL A 15 9.82 -6.67 13.66
C VAL A 15 10.55 -7.44 12.57
N ILE A 16 10.54 -6.95 11.33
CA ILE A 16 11.23 -7.59 10.21
C ILE A 16 12.74 -7.64 10.47
N SER A 17 13.34 -6.54 10.93
CA SER A 17 14.78 -6.49 11.24
C SER A 17 15.16 -7.49 12.35
N SER A 18 14.32 -7.63 13.37
CA SER A 18 14.54 -8.54 14.50
C SER A 18 14.42 -10.02 14.10
N CYS A 19 13.41 -10.35 13.30
CA CYS A 19 13.08 -11.74 12.97
C CYS A 19 13.77 -12.24 11.68
N ILE A 20 14.15 -11.35 10.76
CA ILE A 20 14.78 -11.69 9.47
C ILE A 20 16.07 -10.84 9.31
N PRO A 21 17.15 -11.17 10.03
CA PRO A 21 18.37 -10.34 10.07
C PRO A 21 19.11 -10.24 8.73
N SER A 22 18.77 -11.06 7.74
CA SER A 22 19.28 -10.95 6.37
C SER A 22 18.70 -9.77 5.59
N ILE A 23 17.54 -9.24 6.01
CA ILE A 23 16.99 -7.99 5.47
C ILE A 23 17.65 -6.84 6.24
N THR A 24 18.71 -6.28 5.66
CA THR A 24 19.55 -5.26 6.32
C THR A 24 18.84 -3.92 6.47
N ASP A 25 17.90 -3.60 5.58
CA ASP A 25 17.11 -2.38 5.61
C ASP A 25 15.65 -2.68 5.19
N PRO A 26 14.76 -2.97 6.16
CA PRO A 26 13.36 -3.24 5.88
C PRO A 26 12.61 -2.05 5.28
N TRP A 27 13.12 -0.82 5.40
CA TRP A 27 12.48 0.34 4.78
C TRP A 27 12.64 0.35 3.26
N GLN A 28 13.72 -0.23 2.75
CA GLN A 28 14.03 -0.30 1.33
C GLN A 28 13.50 -1.57 0.65
N MET A 29 12.93 -2.51 1.41
CA MET A 29 12.34 -3.70 0.81
C MET A 29 11.11 -3.32 -0.04
N PRO A 30 10.79 -4.10 -1.09
CA PRO A 30 9.55 -3.93 -1.84
C PRO A 30 8.35 -4.04 -0.89
N ALA A 31 7.43 -3.09 -0.96
CA ALA A 31 6.23 -3.10 -0.13
C ALA A 31 5.37 -4.36 -0.38
N THR A 32 5.46 -4.94 -1.58
CA THR A 32 4.80 -6.19 -1.99
C THR A 32 5.26 -7.40 -1.18
N ASP A 33 6.46 -7.35 -0.60
CA ASP A 33 7.07 -8.50 0.10
C ASP A 33 6.85 -8.40 1.62
N VAL A 34 6.29 -7.28 2.10
CA VAL A 34 6.11 -6.99 3.52
C VAL A 34 5.13 -7.97 4.15
N ASP A 35 3.98 -8.21 3.52
CA ASP A 35 2.99 -9.16 4.02
C ASP A 35 3.52 -10.59 4.04
N PHE A 36 4.27 -11.00 3.01
CA PHE A 36 4.92 -12.31 2.99
C PHE A 36 5.86 -12.48 4.19
N ALA A 37 6.72 -11.48 4.45
CA ALA A 37 7.65 -11.51 5.58
C ALA A 37 6.90 -11.61 6.92
N LEU A 38 5.82 -10.85 7.09
CA LEU A 38 5.05 -10.80 8.33
C LEU A 38 4.26 -12.09 8.57
N ILE A 39 3.68 -12.67 7.53
CA ILE A 39 3.03 -13.98 7.60
C ILE A 39 4.05 -15.07 7.93
N ALA A 40 5.23 -15.05 7.32
CA ALA A 40 6.29 -16.01 7.62
C ALA A 40 6.74 -15.92 9.09
N ILE A 41 6.91 -14.69 9.61
CA ILE A 41 7.21 -14.44 11.03
C ILE A 41 6.08 -14.96 11.92
N ARG A 42 4.81 -14.76 11.53
CA ARG A 42 3.64 -15.26 12.24
C ARG A 42 3.66 -16.78 12.38
N ILE A 43 3.86 -17.46 11.26
CA ILE A 43 3.91 -18.92 11.18
C ILE A 43 5.04 -19.45 12.07
N ALA A 44 6.24 -18.87 11.95
CA ALA A 44 7.40 -19.28 12.74
C ALA A 44 7.22 -19.08 14.25
N SER A 45 6.45 -18.05 14.65
CA SER A 45 6.27 -17.70 16.06
C SER A 45 5.12 -18.45 16.74
N PHE A 46 4.03 -18.68 16.01
CA PHE A 46 2.74 -19.08 16.58
C PHE A 46 2.02 -20.20 15.83
N GLY A 47 2.58 -20.69 14.71
CA GLY A 47 1.99 -21.74 13.88
C GLY A 47 1.16 -21.22 12.70
N GLU A 48 0.74 -22.17 11.86
CA GLU A 48 0.08 -21.93 10.56
C GLU A 48 -1.41 -21.56 10.66
N GLU A 49 -2.02 -21.75 11.82
CA GLU A 49 -3.43 -21.40 12.04
C GLU A 49 -3.56 -20.07 12.79
N MET A 50 -4.56 -19.29 12.38
CA MET A 50 -4.94 -18.03 13.01
C MET A 50 -6.46 -17.94 13.11
N GLU A 51 -6.98 -17.43 14.22
CA GLU A 51 -8.39 -17.07 14.35
C GLU A 51 -8.53 -15.54 14.32
N LEU A 52 -9.46 -15.03 13.53
CA LEU A 52 -9.87 -13.63 13.55
C LEU A 52 -11.26 -13.51 14.15
N GLU A 53 -11.43 -12.56 15.07
CA GLU A 53 -12.75 -12.16 15.56
C GLU A 53 -13.37 -11.18 14.56
N TYR A 54 -14.60 -11.46 14.13
CA TYR A 54 -15.30 -10.68 13.12
C TYR A 54 -16.76 -10.49 13.50
N THR A 55 -17.31 -9.33 13.16
CA THR A 55 -18.74 -9.02 13.36
C THR A 55 -19.48 -9.15 12.03
N CYS A 56 -20.62 -9.83 12.04
CA CYS A 56 -21.46 -10.01 10.87
C CYS A 56 -21.78 -8.67 10.19
N THR A 57 -21.54 -8.58 8.88
CA THR A 57 -21.83 -7.36 8.09
C THR A 57 -23.32 -7.09 7.90
N ASN A 58 -24.17 -8.08 8.17
CA ASN A 58 -25.62 -7.87 8.23
C ASN A 58 -25.96 -7.13 9.52
N THR A 59 -26.34 -5.86 9.38
CA THR A 59 -26.68 -4.95 10.49
C THR A 59 -27.85 -5.43 11.36
N GLU A 60 -28.71 -6.33 10.85
CA GLU A 60 -29.82 -6.90 11.64
C GLU A 60 -29.38 -8.07 12.55
N CYS A 61 -28.23 -8.69 12.25
CA CYS A 61 -27.67 -9.81 13.01
C CYS A 61 -26.59 -9.33 13.96
N ALA A 62 -25.57 -8.63 13.45
CA ALA A 62 -24.44 -8.10 14.22
C ALA A 62 -23.73 -9.13 15.13
N GLU A 63 -23.87 -10.43 14.85
CA GLU A 63 -23.22 -11.51 15.63
C GLU A 63 -21.71 -11.44 15.50
N GLU A 64 -21.01 -11.61 16.63
CA GLU A 64 -19.56 -11.74 16.70
C GLU A 64 -19.16 -13.21 16.65
N PHE A 65 -18.26 -13.57 15.74
CA PHE A 65 -17.80 -14.94 15.57
C PHE A 65 -16.34 -15.00 15.15
N ARG A 66 -15.77 -16.20 15.18
CA ARG A 66 -14.37 -16.44 14.83
C ARG A 66 -14.24 -17.09 13.46
N VAL A 67 -13.30 -16.60 12.68
CA VAL A 67 -12.92 -17.15 11.37
C VAL A 67 -11.53 -17.76 11.50
N GLY A 68 -11.44 -19.08 11.31
CA GLY A 68 -10.17 -19.80 11.25
C GLY A 68 -9.52 -19.66 9.88
N ILE A 69 -8.22 -19.40 9.86
CA ILE A 69 -7.45 -19.08 8.65
C ILE A 69 -6.18 -19.92 8.63
N ASN A 70 -5.89 -20.51 7.48
CA ASN A 70 -4.62 -21.21 7.23
C ASN A 70 -3.64 -20.29 6.51
N LEU A 71 -2.58 -19.90 7.20
CA LEU A 71 -1.57 -18.95 6.72
C LEU A 71 -0.69 -19.53 5.60
N ASN A 72 -0.57 -20.86 5.47
CA ASN A 72 0.22 -21.46 4.40
C ASN A 72 -0.37 -21.17 3.02
N GLN A 73 -1.69 -21.02 2.92
CA GLN A 73 -2.36 -20.67 1.66
C GLN A 73 -1.89 -19.30 1.15
N TYR A 74 -1.68 -18.35 2.06
CA TYR A 74 -1.21 -17.00 1.72
C TYR A 74 0.28 -16.98 1.37
N ILE A 75 1.10 -17.74 2.08
CA ILE A 75 2.51 -17.92 1.70
C ILE A 75 2.63 -18.55 0.32
N GLU A 76 1.81 -19.55 0.01
CA GLU A 76 1.79 -20.18 -1.31
C GLU A 76 1.28 -19.22 -2.39
N GLN A 77 0.18 -18.49 -2.12
CA GLN A 77 -0.35 -17.46 -3.01
C GLN A 77 0.73 -16.45 -3.37
N LEU A 78 1.30 -15.79 -2.35
CA LEU A 78 2.30 -14.75 -2.52
C LEU A 78 3.60 -15.28 -3.13
N GLY A 79 4.05 -16.47 -2.71
CA GLY A 79 5.26 -17.11 -3.22
C GLY A 79 5.18 -17.56 -4.68
N ASN A 80 3.97 -17.76 -5.20
CA ASN A 80 3.73 -18.11 -6.60
C ASN A 80 3.56 -16.89 -7.52
N ILE A 81 3.49 -15.67 -6.96
CA ILE A 81 3.44 -14.46 -7.76
C ILE A 81 4.77 -14.28 -8.48
N ASN A 82 4.70 -14.11 -9.80
CA ASN A 82 5.85 -13.78 -10.62
C ASN A 82 5.55 -12.52 -11.44
N ILE A 83 6.12 -11.40 -11.01
CA ILE A 83 6.08 -10.15 -11.77
C ILE A 83 7.23 -10.20 -12.78
N SER A 84 6.89 -10.54 -14.02
CA SER A 84 7.89 -10.59 -15.09
C SER A 84 8.51 -9.21 -15.33
N TYR A 85 9.82 -9.16 -15.57
CA TYR A 85 10.52 -7.92 -15.91
C TYR A 85 9.89 -7.20 -17.12
N GLU A 86 9.41 -7.95 -18.11
CA GLU A 86 8.75 -7.37 -19.29
C GLU A 86 7.44 -6.66 -18.92
N SER A 87 6.69 -7.18 -17.94
CA SER A 87 5.46 -6.56 -17.45
C SER A 87 5.70 -5.26 -16.69
N THR A 88 6.94 -4.98 -16.29
CA THR A 88 7.30 -3.72 -15.63
C THR A 88 7.89 -2.69 -16.60
N ILE A 89 7.88 -2.96 -17.91
CA ILE A 89 8.37 -2.01 -18.93
C ILE A 89 7.22 -1.47 -19.77
N ILE A 90 7.06 -0.15 -19.73
CA ILE A 90 6.10 0.56 -20.57
C ILE A 90 6.82 1.13 -21.79
N SER A 91 6.52 0.59 -22.98
CA SER A 91 6.98 1.18 -24.24
C SER A 91 6.10 2.38 -24.64
N TYR A 92 6.72 3.54 -24.88
CA TYR A 92 6.03 4.75 -25.31
C TYR A 92 6.86 5.55 -26.33
N GLY A 93 6.53 5.39 -27.61
CA GLY A 93 7.35 5.94 -28.70
C GLY A 93 8.68 5.21 -28.75
N GLU A 94 9.78 5.96 -28.69
CA GLU A 94 11.15 5.43 -28.66
C GLU A 94 11.69 5.24 -27.23
N LEU A 95 10.90 5.63 -26.20
CA LEU A 95 11.28 5.49 -24.80
C LEU A 95 10.74 4.19 -24.20
N LYS A 96 11.47 3.64 -23.23
CA LYS A 96 10.96 2.60 -22.34
C LYS A 96 11.01 3.06 -20.90
N ILE A 97 9.89 3.01 -20.21
CA ILE A 97 9.78 3.41 -18.81
C ILE A 97 9.82 2.13 -17.97
N HIS A 98 10.84 2.02 -17.13
CA HIS A 98 11.03 0.89 -16.23
C HIS A 98 10.32 1.19 -14.91
N ILE A 99 9.38 0.33 -14.54
CA ILE A 99 8.58 0.42 -13.32
C ILE A 99 9.14 -0.55 -12.29
N LYS A 100 9.02 -0.18 -11.01
CA LYS A 100 9.33 -1.05 -9.87
C LYS A 100 8.22 -0.96 -8.82
N PRO A 101 8.07 -1.99 -7.97
CA PRO A 101 7.29 -1.86 -6.75
C PRO A 101 7.81 -0.69 -5.90
N LEU A 102 6.90 -0.03 -5.18
CA LEU A 102 7.26 0.96 -4.18
C LEU A 102 8.04 0.27 -3.05
N SER A 103 8.98 0.99 -2.44
CA SER A 103 9.58 0.53 -1.20
C SER A 103 8.58 0.64 -0.04
N TYR A 104 8.80 -0.12 1.04
CA TYR A 104 7.99 0.03 2.25
C TYR A 104 8.02 1.46 2.81
N PHE A 105 9.16 2.14 2.70
CA PHE A 105 9.29 3.56 3.05
C PHE A 105 8.38 4.46 2.22
N ASP A 106 8.41 4.32 0.88
CA ASP A 106 7.59 5.13 -0.01
C ASP A 106 6.11 4.93 0.32
N LEU A 107 5.67 3.67 0.45
CA LEU A 107 4.30 3.33 0.82
C LEU A 107 3.90 3.94 2.17
N SER A 108 4.75 3.81 3.19
CA SER A 108 4.47 4.33 4.54
C SER A 108 4.35 5.86 4.55
N ILE A 109 5.24 6.56 3.82
CA ILE A 109 5.17 8.03 3.70
C ILE A 109 3.89 8.45 2.96
N ILE A 110 3.50 7.73 1.90
CA ILE A 110 2.27 8.00 1.15
C ILE A 110 1.04 7.80 2.02
N GLN A 111 0.97 6.72 2.78
CA GLN A 111 -0.15 6.42 3.68
C GLN A 111 -0.26 7.47 4.79
N ARG A 112 0.86 7.82 5.45
CA ARG A 112 0.89 8.83 6.50
C ARG A 112 0.42 10.19 6.00
N ARG A 113 0.97 10.66 4.88
CA ARG A 113 0.59 11.96 4.30
C ARG A 113 -0.86 11.96 3.81
N SER A 114 -1.31 10.88 3.16
CA SER A 114 -2.72 10.74 2.75
C SER A 114 -3.67 10.85 3.96
N PHE A 115 -3.32 10.22 5.07
CA PHE A 115 -4.10 10.28 6.30
C PHE A 115 -4.11 11.68 6.93
N GLU A 116 -2.95 12.36 6.97
CA GLU A 116 -2.84 13.75 7.44
C GLU A 116 -3.71 14.70 6.60
N GLU A 117 -3.66 14.58 5.27
CA GLU A 117 -4.47 15.39 4.35
C GLU A 117 -5.97 15.07 4.48
N GLN A 118 -6.35 13.79 4.68
CA GLN A 118 -7.73 13.42 4.95
C GLN A 118 -8.25 14.09 6.24
N ARG A 119 -7.48 14.04 7.34
CA ARG A 119 -7.86 14.72 8.59
C ARG A 119 -7.93 16.23 8.43
N ALA A 120 -7.01 16.82 7.67
CA ALA A 120 -7.04 18.24 7.37
C ALA A 120 -8.31 18.62 6.58
N MET A 121 -8.73 17.79 5.64
CA MET A 121 -9.95 17.97 4.86
C MET A 121 -11.21 17.85 5.72
N GLU A 122 -11.28 16.85 6.59
CA GLU A 122 -12.36 16.69 7.57
C GLU A 122 -12.43 17.89 8.51
N ALA A 123 -11.31 18.34 9.07
CA ALA A 123 -11.25 19.52 9.93
C ALA A 123 -11.72 20.80 9.21
N ALA A 124 -11.24 21.03 7.97
CA ALA A 124 -11.66 22.16 7.15
C ALA A 124 -13.16 22.14 6.81
N SER A 125 -13.78 20.96 6.76
CA SER A 125 -15.22 20.80 6.53
C SER A 125 -16.08 21.10 7.77
N GLN A 126 -15.51 20.96 8.97
CA GLN A 126 -16.22 21.07 10.25
C GLN A 126 -16.03 22.42 10.96
N MET A 127 -15.07 23.25 10.52
CA MET A 127 -14.87 24.59 11.08
C MET A 127 -15.92 25.59 10.56
N GLU A 128 -16.97 25.84 11.34
CA GLU A 128 -18.00 26.85 11.06
C GLU A 128 -17.48 28.30 11.17
N GLU A 129 -16.33 28.51 11.82
CA GLU A 129 -15.74 29.83 12.10
C GLU A 129 -14.84 30.37 10.97
N LEU A 130 -14.48 29.56 9.99
CA LEU A 130 -13.68 30.02 8.85
C LEU A 130 -14.55 30.86 7.92
N SER A 131 -14.03 32.02 7.51
CA SER A 131 -14.64 32.73 6.38
C SER A 131 -14.60 31.84 5.12
N GLU A 132 -15.52 32.08 4.19
CA GLU A 132 -15.60 31.32 2.94
C GLU A 132 -14.26 31.35 2.17
N GLU A 133 -13.57 32.49 2.21
CA GLU A 133 -12.25 32.70 1.60
C GLU A 133 -11.15 31.87 2.28
N GLU A 134 -11.08 31.85 3.61
CA GLU A 134 -10.09 31.05 4.36
C GLU A 134 -10.30 29.56 4.15
N ARG A 135 -11.58 29.13 4.11
CA ARG A 135 -11.94 27.75 3.83
C ARG A 135 -11.52 27.35 2.41
N GLN A 136 -11.74 28.20 1.43
CA GLN A 136 -11.30 27.96 0.04
C GLN A 136 -9.78 27.85 -0.07
N GLN A 137 -9.03 28.71 0.63
CA GLN A 137 -7.56 28.63 0.67
C GLN A 137 -7.05 27.34 1.32
N ALA A 138 -7.68 26.89 2.41
CA ALA A 138 -7.35 25.63 3.06
C ALA A 138 -7.58 24.44 2.12
N TYR A 139 -8.72 24.39 1.43
CA TYR A 139 -8.99 23.34 0.44
C TYR A 139 -7.98 23.36 -0.72
N GLN A 140 -7.66 24.53 -1.25
CA GLN A 140 -6.68 24.63 -2.33
C GLN A 140 -5.30 24.11 -1.89
N LYS A 141 -4.88 24.40 -0.66
CA LYS A 141 -3.64 23.90 -0.09
C LYS A 141 -3.64 22.37 0.02
N ILE A 142 -4.72 21.78 0.53
CA ILE A 142 -4.88 20.32 0.64
C ILE A 142 -4.83 19.67 -0.74
N LEU A 143 -5.53 20.24 -1.73
CA LEU A 143 -5.53 19.74 -3.11
C LEU A 143 -4.14 19.80 -3.74
N ASN A 144 -3.37 20.87 -3.49
CA ASN A 144 -2.00 20.98 -3.97
C ASN A 144 -1.11 19.91 -3.32
N ASN A 145 -1.20 19.72 -2.00
CA ASN A 145 -0.44 18.69 -1.29
C ASN A 145 -0.77 17.27 -1.78
N LEU A 146 -2.04 16.95 -2.02
CA LEU A 146 -2.47 15.67 -2.61
C LEU A 146 -1.92 15.50 -4.03
N THR A 147 -1.86 16.58 -4.82
CA THR A 147 -1.28 16.54 -6.16
C THR A 147 0.21 16.23 -6.11
N GLU A 148 0.96 16.91 -5.23
CA GLU A 148 2.38 16.63 -5.00
C GLU A 148 2.62 15.21 -4.51
N LEU A 149 1.76 14.70 -3.61
CA LEU A 149 1.83 13.34 -3.11
C LEU A 149 1.66 12.31 -4.23
N ASN A 150 0.68 12.53 -5.12
CA ASN A 150 0.43 11.66 -6.27
C ASN A 150 1.63 11.62 -7.23
N ILE A 151 2.23 12.78 -7.53
CA ILE A 151 3.45 12.85 -8.35
C ILE A 151 4.60 12.12 -7.67
N SER A 152 4.80 12.35 -6.37
CA SER A 152 5.85 11.68 -5.59
C SER A 152 5.66 10.16 -5.56
N SER A 153 4.42 9.69 -5.44
CA SER A 153 4.08 8.27 -5.45
C SER A 153 4.43 7.62 -6.78
N ILE A 154 3.97 8.23 -7.89
CA ILE A 154 4.20 7.73 -9.24
C ILE A 154 5.69 7.72 -9.58
N THR A 155 6.40 8.81 -9.29
CA THR A 155 7.83 8.92 -9.59
C THR A 155 8.67 7.95 -8.76
N SER A 156 8.25 7.60 -7.55
CA SER A 156 8.93 6.58 -6.72
C SER A 156 8.78 5.17 -7.29
N GLY A 157 7.70 4.91 -8.03
CA GLY A 157 7.49 3.66 -8.77
C GLY A 157 8.22 3.59 -10.12
N VAL A 158 8.83 4.69 -10.58
CA VAL A 158 9.66 4.69 -11.80
C VAL A 158 11.11 4.36 -11.41
N GLN A 159 11.62 3.23 -11.90
CA GLN A 159 13.02 2.84 -11.73
C GLN A 159 13.95 3.67 -12.64
N GLY A 160 13.51 3.94 -13.86
CA GLY A 160 14.27 4.73 -14.82
C GLY A 160 13.59 4.83 -16.18
N ILE A 161 14.13 5.70 -17.03
CA ILE A 161 13.64 5.94 -18.39
C ILE A 161 14.77 5.62 -19.36
N GLU A 162 14.59 4.59 -20.18
CA GLU A 162 15.53 4.19 -21.22
C GLU A 162 15.28 5.00 -22.49
N LEU A 163 16.33 5.67 -22.95
CA LEU A 163 16.39 6.47 -24.16
C LEU A 163 16.66 5.58 -25.40
N PRO A 164 16.46 6.10 -26.63
CA PRO A 164 16.60 5.30 -27.86
C PRO A 164 18.02 4.78 -28.12
N ASP A 165 19.03 5.45 -27.56
CA ASP A 165 20.44 5.06 -27.60
C ASP A 165 20.82 4.04 -26.52
N GLY A 166 19.87 3.67 -25.65
CA GLY A 166 20.04 2.71 -24.57
C GLY A 166 20.49 3.33 -23.24
N GLU A 167 20.65 4.65 -23.15
CA GLU A 167 20.94 5.30 -21.87
C GLU A 167 19.74 5.19 -20.92
N LEU A 168 19.98 4.77 -19.67
CA LEU A 168 18.96 4.68 -18.63
C LEU A 168 19.06 5.87 -17.68
N VAL A 169 18.11 6.80 -17.79
CA VAL A 169 17.99 7.96 -16.89
C VAL A 169 17.39 7.49 -15.57
N THR A 170 18.18 7.56 -14.50
CA THR A 170 17.76 7.21 -13.12
C THR A 170 17.79 8.40 -12.17
N ASN A 171 18.09 9.61 -12.66
CA ASN A 171 18.08 10.82 -11.85
C ASN A 171 16.64 11.15 -11.42
N LYS A 172 16.42 11.31 -10.11
CA LYS A 172 15.08 11.52 -9.55
C LYS A 172 14.46 12.85 -9.99
N GLU A 173 15.24 13.93 -10.07
CA GLU A 173 14.74 15.24 -10.51
C GLU A 173 14.30 15.19 -11.97
N GLU A 174 15.11 14.56 -12.82
CA GLU A 174 14.77 14.37 -14.25
C GLU A 174 13.53 13.48 -14.44
N ILE A 175 13.38 12.43 -13.64
CA ILE A 175 12.17 11.57 -13.65
C ILE A 175 10.93 12.37 -13.21
N ILE A 176 11.05 13.18 -12.16
CA ILE A 176 9.95 14.04 -11.69
C ILE A 176 9.55 15.03 -12.79
N ASP A 177 10.53 15.70 -13.40
CA ASP A 177 10.30 16.63 -14.49
C ASP A 177 9.66 15.94 -15.70
N PHE A 178 10.11 14.73 -16.04
CA PHE A 178 9.51 13.92 -17.10
C PHE A 178 8.04 13.59 -16.81
N VAL A 179 7.73 13.09 -15.61
CA VAL A 179 6.36 12.71 -15.22
C VAL A 179 5.44 13.94 -15.18
N ASN A 180 5.94 15.09 -14.72
CA ASN A 180 5.18 16.35 -14.70
C ASN A 180 4.86 16.90 -16.10
N ASN A 181 5.74 16.67 -17.07
CA ASN A 181 5.61 17.22 -18.42
C ASN A 181 5.12 16.18 -19.45
N THR A 182 4.77 14.97 -19.00
CA THR A 182 4.31 13.92 -19.91
C THR A 182 2.84 14.06 -20.30
N SER A 183 2.42 13.30 -21.31
CA SER A 183 1.02 13.24 -21.72
C SER A 183 0.16 12.54 -20.66
N VAL A 184 -1.10 12.96 -20.53
CA VAL A 184 -2.10 12.29 -19.67
C VAL A 184 -2.19 10.79 -19.95
N LYS A 185 -2.01 10.38 -21.21
CA LYS A 185 -2.01 8.96 -21.61
C LYS A 185 -0.84 8.19 -21.01
N LEU A 186 0.38 8.73 -21.07
CA LEU A 186 1.55 8.05 -20.50
C LEU A 186 1.48 8.06 -18.96
N TYR A 187 1.09 9.19 -18.37
CA TYR A 187 0.90 9.29 -16.92
C TYR A 187 -0.03 8.18 -16.41
N ARG A 188 -1.21 8.02 -17.03
CA ARG A 188 -2.15 6.94 -16.67
C ARG A 188 -1.53 5.55 -16.80
N LYS A 189 -0.81 5.27 -17.90
CA LYS A 189 -0.13 3.97 -18.07
C LYS A 189 0.85 3.67 -16.94
N ILE A 190 1.61 4.67 -16.48
CA ILE A 190 2.56 4.52 -15.37
C ILE A 190 1.78 4.24 -14.08
N THR A 191 0.74 5.03 -13.79
CA THR A 191 -0.13 4.82 -12.63
C THR A 191 -0.77 3.43 -12.62
N ASP A 192 -1.30 3.00 -13.76
CA ASP A 192 -1.95 1.70 -13.92
C ASP A 192 -0.94 0.57 -13.68
N ALA A 193 0.27 0.65 -14.22
CA ALA A 193 1.30 -0.36 -14.02
C ALA A 193 1.72 -0.50 -12.55
N ILE A 194 1.94 0.63 -11.85
CA ILE A 194 2.25 0.62 -10.41
C ILE A 194 1.09 0.02 -9.61
N THR A 195 -0.15 0.35 -9.99
CA THR A 195 -1.36 -0.16 -9.32
C THR A 195 -1.51 -1.66 -9.55
N THR A 196 -1.33 -2.15 -10.77
CA THR A 196 -1.39 -3.57 -11.10
C THR A 196 -0.34 -4.37 -10.34
N ILE A 197 0.88 -3.85 -10.18
CA ILE A 197 1.92 -4.49 -9.36
C ILE A 197 1.41 -4.68 -7.92
N ARG A 198 0.82 -3.64 -7.33
CA ARG A 198 0.27 -3.70 -5.97
C ARG A 198 -0.88 -4.70 -5.87
N GLU A 199 -1.88 -4.58 -6.75
CA GLU A 199 -3.08 -5.42 -6.74
C GLU A 199 -2.76 -6.90 -6.95
N THR A 200 -1.74 -7.21 -7.75
CA THR A 200 -1.31 -8.61 -7.96
C THR A 200 -0.78 -9.24 -6.66
N THR A 201 -0.31 -8.40 -5.73
CA THR A 201 0.30 -8.81 -4.46
C THR A 201 -0.60 -8.59 -3.25
N ASP A 202 -1.85 -8.14 -3.46
CA ASP A 202 -2.82 -7.98 -2.39
C ASP A 202 -3.26 -9.38 -1.87
N LEU A 203 -3.45 -9.46 -0.56
CA LEU A 203 -3.95 -10.67 0.10
C LEU A 203 -5.41 -10.92 -0.27
N GLU A 204 -5.74 -12.15 -0.64
CA GLU A 204 -7.13 -12.51 -0.91
C GLU A 204 -7.97 -12.48 0.38
N PRO A 205 -9.16 -11.87 0.36
CA PRO A 205 -10.03 -11.89 1.52
C PRO A 205 -10.54 -13.31 1.80
N VAL A 206 -10.81 -13.61 3.06
CA VAL A 206 -11.36 -14.90 3.46
C VAL A 206 -12.87 -14.88 3.24
N GLU A 207 -13.40 -15.80 2.44
CA GLU A 207 -14.83 -16.03 2.39
C GLU A 207 -15.29 -16.73 3.67
N SER A 208 -16.25 -16.13 4.36
CA SER A 208 -16.82 -16.68 5.59
C SER A 208 -18.33 -16.53 5.61
N GLU A 209 -19.01 -17.46 6.27
CA GLU A 209 -20.46 -17.44 6.47
C GLU A 209 -20.79 -17.13 7.93
N CYS A 210 -21.72 -16.21 8.17
CA CYS A 210 -22.21 -15.96 9.53
C CYS A 210 -22.93 -17.21 10.07
N PRO A 211 -22.57 -17.71 11.25
CA PRO A 211 -23.17 -18.92 11.80
C PRO A 211 -24.67 -18.75 12.08
N GLU A 212 -25.11 -17.54 12.43
CA GLU A 212 -26.50 -17.24 12.79
C GLU A 212 -27.37 -16.95 11.55
N CYS A 213 -27.05 -15.90 10.78
CA CYS A 213 -27.91 -15.44 9.69
C CYS A 213 -27.57 -16.01 8.31
N LYS A 214 -26.53 -16.84 8.19
CA LYS A 214 -26.11 -17.48 6.93
C LYS A 214 -25.68 -16.51 5.83
N ASN A 215 -25.41 -15.26 6.20
CA ASN A 215 -24.87 -14.27 5.28
C ASN A 215 -23.42 -14.61 4.94
N VAL A 216 -23.12 -14.76 3.64
CA VAL A 216 -21.75 -14.93 3.12
C VAL A 216 -21.10 -13.57 3.00
N MET A 217 -19.86 -13.45 3.46
CA MET A 217 -19.10 -12.21 3.45
C MET A 217 -17.62 -12.47 3.17
N GLN A 218 -16.96 -11.46 2.62
CA GLN A 218 -15.52 -11.43 2.46
C GLN A 218 -14.91 -10.66 3.63
N VAL A 219 -14.12 -11.36 4.43
CA VAL A 219 -13.39 -10.81 5.57
C VAL A 219 -12.01 -10.40 5.10
N PRO A 220 -11.68 -9.10 5.08
CA PRO A 220 -10.35 -8.66 4.70
C PRO A 220 -9.34 -9.14 5.75
N LEU A 221 -8.22 -9.68 5.28
CA LEU A 221 -7.09 -10.01 6.13
C LEU A 221 -6.26 -8.76 6.37
N LEU A 222 -6.41 -8.19 7.57
CA LEU A 222 -5.53 -7.15 8.07
C LEU A 222 -4.68 -7.76 9.17
N PHE A 223 -3.39 -7.91 8.90
CA PHE A 223 -2.44 -8.29 9.93
C PHE A 223 -2.21 -7.07 10.83
N ASP A 224 -2.77 -7.08 12.04
CA ASP A 224 -2.55 -6.00 13.01
C ASP A 224 -1.12 -6.09 13.57
N TYR A 225 -0.20 -5.46 12.84
CA TYR A 225 1.24 -5.49 13.07
C TYR A 225 1.67 -4.96 14.44
N ALA A 226 0.83 -4.18 15.13
CA ALA A 226 1.12 -3.59 16.44
C ALA A 226 0.89 -4.53 17.64
N ASN A 227 0.21 -5.66 17.39
CA ASN A 227 -0.18 -6.63 18.40
C ASN A 227 0.57 -7.97 18.34
N PHE A 228 1.53 -8.14 17.41
CA PHE A 228 2.26 -9.41 17.23
C PHE A 228 3.09 -9.87 18.44
N PHE A 229 3.51 -8.95 19.32
CA PHE A 229 4.43 -9.26 20.43
C PHE A 229 4.00 -8.61 21.75
N VAL A 230 2.71 -8.33 21.93
CA VAL A 230 2.17 -7.76 23.18
C VAL A 230 1.55 -8.86 24.02
#